data_AF-A0A4P6YET0-F1
#
_entry.id   AF-A0A4P6YET0-F1
#
_cell.length_a   1.000
_cell.length_b   1.000
_cell.length_c   1.000
_cell.angle_alpha   90.00
_cell.angle_beta   90.00
_cell.angle_gamma   90.00
#
_symmetry.space_group_name_H-M   'P 1'
#
loop_
_entity.id
_entity.type
_entity.pdbx_description
1 polymer ?
#
loop_
_entity_poly.entity_id
_entity_poly.type
_entity_poly.pdbx_seq_one_letter_code
_entity_poly.pdbx_strand_id
1 'polypeptide(L)'
;MRKFIYIFIFLILLIIIISTLVLNEYLSSDNVSKIIEVINVTQVFISVYIAYLLYDRFGTSKKILDKQNDIVIEYLEELKKIKLFMYIFTEERTVILKPIYASKRIKYLVDDNSKNKRIMVKSGFYYGKTNRLNEIINHPLFPIDIKNELNIFTYRNLTRDFDFDQKKCVFLSFEEETDLSKNNFNENNWMILDDDNSLTIKEYFRKIENLIKTVEKWVNKESSIKIRLNFE
;
A
#
# COMPACT_ATOMS: atom_id res chain seq x y z
N MET A 1 -11.26 12.02 -17.27
CA MET A 1 -11.59 12.21 -18.70
C MET A 1 -12.94 12.89 -18.94
N ARG A 2 -14.08 12.38 -18.43
CA ARG A 2 -15.41 12.99 -18.71
C ARG A 2 -15.51 14.48 -18.36
N LYS A 3 -14.94 14.93 -17.23
CA LYS A 3 -14.89 16.36 -16.84
C LYS A 3 -14.14 17.24 -17.85
N PHE A 4 -13.05 16.74 -18.46
CA PHE A 4 -12.28 17.47 -19.46
C PHE A 4 -13.04 17.64 -20.78
N ILE A 5 -13.88 16.67 -21.15
CA ILE A 5 -14.71 16.73 -22.35
C ILE A 5 -15.76 17.85 -22.24
N TYR A 6 -16.45 17.95 -21.11
CA TYR A 6 -17.43 19.02 -20.89
C TYR A 6 -16.80 20.42 -20.89
N ILE A 7 -15.58 20.56 -20.36
CA ILE A 7 -14.84 21.82 -20.35
C ILE A 7 -14.38 22.20 -21.75
N PHE A 8 -13.90 21.23 -22.55
CA PHE A 8 -13.51 21.46 -23.93
C PHE A 8 -14.71 21.86 -24.81
N ILE A 9 -15.86 21.21 -24.61
CA ILE A 9 -17.12 21.57 -25.26
C ILE A 9 -17.55 22.99 -24.88
N PHE A 10 -17.43 23.36 -23.60
CA PHE A 10 -17.75 24.71 -23.13
C PHE A 10 -16.83 25.77 -23.77
N LEU A 11 -15.53 25.50 -23.88
CA LEU A 11 -14.55 26.38 -24.53
C LEU A 11 -14.86 26.57 -26.03
N ILE A 12 -15.25 25.50 -26.73
CA ILE A 12 -15.70 25.57 -28.12
C ILE A 12 -16.97 26.42 -28.24
N LEU A 13 -17.96 26.20 -27.39
CA LEU A 13 -19.19 27.00 -27.35
C LEU A 13 -18.89 28.48 -27.11
N LEU A 14 -17.95 28.79 -26.22
CA LEU A 14 -17.55 30.15 -25.89
C LEU A 14 -16.85 30.83 -27.08
N ILE A 15 -15.98 30.09 -27.80
CA ILE A 15 -15.38 30.55 -29.07
C ILE A 15 -16.47 30.79 -30.13
N ILE A 16 -17.47 29.92 -30.24
CA ILE A 16 -18.58 30.07 -31.20
C ILE A 16 -19.43 31.31 -30.86
N ILE A 17 -19.72 31.54 -29.57
CA ILE A 17 -20.48 32.72 -29.11
C ILE A 17 -19.70 34.01 -29.37
N ILE A 18 -18.40 34.02 -29.07
CA ILE A 18 -17.55 35.19 -29.35
C ILE A 18 -17.48 35.44 -30.86
N SER A 19 -17.25 34.40 -31.67
CA SER A 19 -17.14 34.56 -33.13
C SER A 19 -18.46 34.99 -33.77
N THR A 20 -19.61 34.53 -33.27
CA THR A 20 -20.93 35.00 -33.74
C THR A 20 -21.22 36.44 -33.33
N LEU A 21 -20.84 36.86 -32.11
CA LEU A 21 -20.92 38.27 -31.69
C LEU A 21 -20.01 39.17 -32.54
N VAL A 22 -18.78 38.74 -32.80
CA VAL A 22 -17.81 39.45 -33.65
C VAL A 22 -18.33 39.60 -35.09
N LEU A 23 -18.89 38.53 -35.66
CA LEU A 23 -19.48 38.55 -37.02
C LEU A 23 -20.69 39.49 -37.11
N ASN A 24 -21.48 39.60 -36.05
CA ASN A 24 -22.66 40.46 -36.01
C ASN A 24 -22.30 41.95 -35.83
N GLU A 25 -21.24 42.26 -35.07
CA GLU A 25 -20.75 43.63 -34.88
C GLU A 25 -19.82 44.14 -35.98
N TYR A 26 -19.16 43.28 -36.75
CA TYR A 26 -18.33 43.71 -37.90
C TYR A 26 -19.13 44.46 -38.98
N LEU A 27 -20.46 44.36 -38.95
CA LEU A 27 -21.39 45.13 -39.77
C LEU A 27 -21.59 46.58 -39.28
N SER A 28 -21.00 46.97 -38.14
CA SER A 28 -21.11 48.31 -37.53
C SER A 28 -19.77 48.72 -36.93
N SER A 29 -19.02 49.57 -37.63
CA SER A 29 -17.57 49.81 -37.44
C SER A 29 -17.11 50.38 -36.08
N ASP A 30 -18.01 50.71 -35.15
CA ASP A 30 -17.68 51.42 -33.91
C ASP A 30 -17.42 50.53 -32.68
N ASN A 31 -17.67 49.21 -32.74
CA ASN A 31 -17.54 48.32 -31.56
C ASN A 31 -16.26 47.45 -31.53
N VAL A 32 -15.33 47.64 -32.47
CA VAL A 32 -14.08 46.85 -32.56
C VAL A 32 -13.25 46.90 -31.26
N SER A 33 -13.23 48.04 -30.57
CA SER A 33 -12.51 48.20 -29.30
C SER A 33 -13.08 47.33 -28.17
N LYS A 34 -14.42 47.24 -28.06
CA LYS A 34 -15.10 46.39 -27.06
C LYS A 34 -14.87 44.91 -27.32
N ILE A 35 -14.84 44.51 -28.60
CA ILE A 35 -14.53 43.14 -29.00
C ILE A 35 -13.12 42.74 -28.55
N ILE A 36 -12.13 43.60 -28.80
CA ILE A 36 -10.75 43.36 -28.37
C ILE A 36 -10.67 43.24 -26.85
N GLU A 37 -11.42 44.07 -26.12
CA GLU A 37 -11.48 44.02 -24.66
C GLU A 37 -12.08 42.70 -24.14
N VAL A 38 -13.15 42.20 -24.76
CA VAL A 38 -13.75 40.88 -24.44
C VAL A 38 -12.79 39.73 -24.74
N ILE A 39 -12.06 39.79 -25.86
CA ILE A 39 -11.04 38.79 -26.21
C ILE A 39 -9.91 38.80 -25.18
N ASN A 40 -9.42 39.98 -24.81
CA ASN A 40 -8.35 40.12 -23.82
C ASN A 40 -8.77 39.59 -22.44
N VAL A 41 -9.98 39.94 -21.98
CA VAL A 41 -10.53 39.41 -20.71
C VAL A 41 -10.66 37.89 -20.76
N THR A 42 -11.14 37.34 -21.88
CA THR A 42 -11.26 35.88 -22.07
C THR A 42 -9.89 35.20 -22.05
N GLN A 43 -8.89 35.78 -22.72
CA GLN A 43 -7.52 35.27 -22.74
C GLN A 43 -6.88 35.28 -21.35
N VAL A 44 -7.09 36.33 -20.56
CA VAL A 44 -6.62 36.40 -19.17
C VAL A 44 -7.30 35.31 -18.34
N PHE A 45 -8.61 35.11 -18.51
CA PHE A 45 -9.35 34.07 -17.78
C PHE A 45 -8.85 32.66 -18.11
N ILE A 46 -8.60 32.37 -19.39
CA ILE A 46 -8.01 31.10 -19.85
C ILE A 46 -6.60 30.92 -19.27
N SER A 47 -5.79 31.99 -19.27
CA SER A 47 -4.41 31.94 -18.77
C SER A 47 -4.36 31.67 -17.26
N VAL A 48 -5.19 32.36 -16.47
CA VAL A 48 -5.33 32.13 -15.02
C VAL A 48 -5.82 30.69 -14.76
N TYR A 49 -6.74 30.19 -15.58
CA TYR A 49 -7.25 28.83 -15.45
C TYR A 49 -6.19 27.78 -15.78
N ILE A 50 -5.41 27.97 -16.85
CA ILE A 50 -4.28 27.10 -17.17
C ILE A 50 -3.25 27.13 -16.03
N ALA A 51 -2.95 28.31 -15.49
CA ALA A 51 -2.05 28.46 -14.34
C ALA A 51 -2.58 27.72 -13.10
N TYR A 52 -3.89 27.78 -12.83
CA TYR A 52 -4.53 27.01 -11.76
C TYR A 52 -4.42 25.50 -11.98
N LEU A 53 -4.70 25.01 -13.19
CA LEU A 53 -4.56 23.58 -13.52
C LEU A 53 -3.11 23.11 -13.43
N LEU A 54 -2.15 23.94 -13.85
CA LEU A 54 -0.73 23.65 -13.69
C LEU A 54 -0.32 23.66 -12.22
N TYR A 55 -0.83 24.60 -11.42
CA TYR A 55 -0.59 24.64 -9.98
C TYR A 55 -1.18 23.43 -9.25
N ASP A 56 -2.35 22.95 -9.63
CA ASP A 56 -2.92 21.72 -9.05
C ASP A 56 -2.10 20.48 -9.49
N ARG A 57 -1.71 20.41 -10.76
CA ARG A 57 -0.95 19.28 -11.32
C ARG A 57 0.53 19.23 -10.90
N PHE A 58 1.16 20.38 -10.62
CA PHE A 58 2.59 20.48 -10.30
C PHE A 58 2.88 21.09 -8.92
N GLY A 59 1.87 21.58 -8.21
CA GLY A 59 1.98 22.17 -6.88
C GLY A 59 1.73 21.15 -5.77
N THR A 60 0.75 21.42 -4.92
CA THR A 60 0.57 20.72 -3.63
C THR A 60 0.17 19.25 -3.82
N SER A 61 -0.72 18.95 -4.75
CA SER A 61 -1.24 17.58 -4.98
C SER A 61 -0.13 16.62 -5.42
N LYS A 62 0.75 17.07 -6.32
CA LYS A 62 1.94 16.29 -6.72
C LYS A 62 2.91 16.10 -5.56
N LYS A 63 3.21 17.15 -4.79
CA LYS A 63 4.10 17.04 -3.62
C LYS A 63 3.56 16.07 -2.56
N ILE A 64 2.25 16.03 -2.36
CA ILE A 64 1.62 15.06 -1.46
C ILE A 64 1.83 13.65 -2.03
N LEU A 65 1.47 13.42 -3.29
CA LEU A 65 1.60 12.12 -3.96
C LEU A 65 3.04 11.61 -3.97
N ASP A 66 4.02 12.48 -4.23
CA ASP A 66 5.45 12.16 -4.16
C ASP A 66 5.83 11.69 -2.73
N LYS A 67 5.41 12.42 -1.69
CA LYS A 67 5.61 11.99 -0.30
C LYS A 67 4.91 10.68 0.04
N GLN A 68 3.71 10.46 -0.47
CA GLN A 68 2.99 9.19 -0.27
C GLN A 68 3.76 8.02 -0.89
N ASN A 69 4.30 8.22 -2.10
CA ASN A 69 5.14 7.23 -2.76
C ASN A 69 6.41 6.94 -1.95
N ASP A 70 7.10 7.98 -1.47
CA ASP A 70 8.32 7.80 -0.66
C ASP A 70 8.05 6.95 0.59
N ILE A 71 6.97 7.25 1.31
CA ILE A 71 6.55 6.50 2.51
C ILE A 71 6.20 5.05 2.17
N VAL A 72 5.53 4.81 1.04
CA VAL A 72 5.18 3.45 0.60
C VAL A 72 6.43 2.67 0.19
N ILE A 73 7.40 3.32 -0.45
CA ILE A 73 8.69 2.71 -0.80
C ILE A 73 9.44 2.35 0.48
N GLU A 74 9.53 3.27 1.44
CA GLU A 74 10.14 3.02 2.75
C GLU A 74 9.50 1.82 3.45
N TYR A 75 8.16 1.73 3.43
CA TYR A 75 7.43 0.58 3.97
C TYR A 75 7.84 -0.74 3.30
N LEU A 76 7.95 -0.76 1.96
CA LEU A 76 8.36 -1.96 1.22
C LEU A 76 9.82 -2.35 1.50
N GLU A 77 10.71 -1.38 1.65
CA GLU A 77 12.11 -1.62 1.99
C GLU A 77 12.24 -2.27 3.36
N GLU A 78 11.54 -1.74 4.36
CA GLU A 78 11.50 -2.33 5.71
C GLU A 78 10.86 -3.73 5.69
N LEU A 79 9.76 -3.91 4.94
CA LEU A 79 9.11 -5.21 4.81
C LEU A 79 10.05 -6.26 4.19
N LYS A 80 10.88 -5.85 3.23
CA LYS A 80 11.84 -6.74 2.57
C LYS A 80 13.01 -7.14 3.48
N LYS A 81 13.38 -6.30 4.45
CA LYS A 81 14.42 -6.60 5.46
C LYS A 81 13.96 -7.65 6.46
N ILE A 82 12.65 -7.84 6.61
CA ILE A 82 12.10 -8.85 7.53
C ILE A 82 12.43 -10.25 7.01
N LYS A 83 13.30 -10.92 7.76
CA LYS A 83 13.58 -12.34 7.64
C LYS A 83 12.78 -13.07 8.71
N LEU A 84 11.94 -14.00 8.29
CA LEU A 84 11.19 -14.89 9.17
C LEU A 84 11.81 -16.28 9.12
N PHE A 85 11.92 -16.93 10.26
CA PHE A 85 12.27 -18.33 10.38
C PHE A 85 11.03 -19.07 10.84
N MET A 86 10.62 -20.04 10.02
CA MET A 86 9.49 -20.89 10.32
C MET A 86 9.99 -22.20 10.90
N TYR A 87 9.42 -22.60 12.03
CA TYR A 87 9.72 -23.86 12.69
C TYR A 87 8.45 -24.69 12.79
N ILE A 88 8.54 -25.93 12.30
CA ILE A 88 7.44 -26.90 12.29
C ILE A 88 7.92 -28.15 13.01
N PHE A 89 7.19 -28.55 14.05
CA PHE A 89 7.43 -29.81 14.75
C PHE A 89 6.66 -30.94 14.05
N THR A 90 7.37 -32.02 13.73
CA THR A 90 6.81 -33.25 13.17
C THR A 90 6.46 -34.26 14.26
N GLU A 91 5.83 -35.38 13.90
CA GLU A 91 5.57 -36.48 14.84
C GLU A 91 6.84 -37.08 15.44
N GLU A 92 7.91 -37.13 14.64
CA GLU A 92 9.26 -37.57 15.03
C GLU A 92 10.06 -36.49 15.75
N ARG A 93 9.46 -35.31 16.01
CA ARG A 93 10.07 -34.17 16.70
C ARG A 93 11.24 -33.53 15.95
N THR A 94 11.31 -33.72 14.63
CA THR A 94 12.24 -32.96 13.78
C THR A 94 11.69 -31.55 13.57
N VAL A 95 12.59 -30.55 13.66
CA VAL A 95 12.27 -29.14 13.42
C VAL A 95 12.67 -28.79 11.99
N ILE A 96 11.68 -28.47 11.16
CA ILE A 96 11.96 -27.96 9.81
C ILE A 96 12.17 -26.45 9.92
N LEU A 97 13.39 -25.99 9.64
CA LEU A 97 13.73 -24.57 9.50
C LEU A 97 13.55 -24.14 8.06
N LYS A 98 12.77 -23.09 7.83
CA LYS A 98 12.77 -22.38 6.53
C LYS A 98 12.97 -20.90 6.76
N PRO A 99 14.04 -20.27 6.20
CA PRO A 99 14.08 -18.83 6.08
C PRO A 99 13.03 -18.40 5.06
N ILE A 100 12.25 -17.40 5.42
CA ILE A 100 11.13 -16.88 4.67
C ILE A 100 11.30 -15.37 4.58
N TYR A 101 11.25 -14.88 3.36
CA TYR A 101 11.19 -13.46 3.07
C TYR A 101 9.82 -13.13 2.50
N ALA A 102 9.37 -11.89 2.69
CA ALA A 102 8.17 -11.41 2.01
C ALA A 102 8.34 -11.59 0.49
N SER A 103 7.46 -12.37 -0.15
CA SER A 103 7.50 -12.58 -1.60
C SER A 103 6.10 -12.80 -2.16
N LYS A 104 5.95 -12.60 -3.48
CA LYS A 104 4.70 -12.87 -4.21
C LYS A 104 4.35 -14.35 -4.27
N ARG A 105 5.28 -15.23 -3.89
CA ARG A 105 5.15 -16.71 -3.96
C ARG A 105 5.28 -17.38 -2.60
N ILE A 106 5.28 -16.61 -1.52
CA ILE A 106 5.48 -17.09 -0.14
C ILE A 106 4.50 -18.20 0.27
N LYS A 107 3.26 -18.19 -0.23
CA LYS A 107 2.27 -19.24 0.03
C LYS A 107 2.68 -20.64 -0.42
N TYR A 108 3.58 -20.75 -1.41
CA TYR A 108 4.04 -22.05 -1.94
C TYR A 108 5.13 -22.68 -1.08
N LEU A 109 5.68 -21.94 -0.09
CA LEU A 109 6.68 -22.45 0.84
C LEU A 109 6.07 -23.33 1.95
N VAL A 110 4.74 -23.30 2.08
CA VAL A 110 3.96 -24.01 3.10
C VAL A 110 3.48 -25.33 2.51
N ASP A 111 3.90 -26.44 3.13
CA ASP A 111 3.39 -27.76 2.78
C ASP A 111 1.92 -27.92 3.19
N ASP A 112 1.21 -28.88 2.61
CA ASP A 112 -0.22 -29.08 2.91
C ASP A 112 -0.49 -29.40 4.39
N ASN A 113 0.48 -30.01 5.08
CA ASN A 113 0.36 -30.38 6.50
C ASN A 113 0.47 -29.19 7.45
N SER A 114 1.09 -28.08 7.04
CA SER A 114 1.29 -26.88 7.85
C SER A 114 0.34 -25.73 7.51
N LYS A 115 -0.36 -25.79 6.37
CA LYS A 115 -1.28 -24.72 5.91
C LYS A 115 -2.33 -24.31 6.93
N ASN A 116 -2.88 -25.28 7.65
CA ASN A 116 -3.98 -25.06 8.60
C ASN A 116 -3.51 -24.94 10.06
N LYS A 117 -2.20 -24.97 10.31
CA LYS A 117 -1.66 -24.82 11.66
C LYS A 117 -1.75 -23.37 12.11
N ARG A 118 -1.94 -23.19 13.42
CA ARG A 118 -1.98 -21.88 14.08
C ARG A 118 -0.59 -21.26 14.12
N ILE A 119 -0.54 -19.94 14.28
CA ILE A 119 0.72 -19.19 14.28
C ILE A 119 1.07 -18.77 15.71
N MET A 120 2.28 -19.10 16.13
CA MET A 120 2.87 -18.59 17.37
C MET A 120 4.10 -17.75 17.06
N VAL A 121 4.26 -16.66 17.80
CA VAL A 121 5.37 -15.71 17.67
C VAL A 121 5.98 -15.43 19.05
N LYS A 122 7.26 -15.07 19.08
CA LYS A 122 7.85 -14.50 20.29
C LYS A 122 7.46 -13.03 20.42
N SER A 123 6.67 -12.69 21.44
CA SER A 123 6.04 -11.36 21.55
C SER A 123 7.01 -10.19 21.58
N GLY A 124 8.07 -10.27 22.39
CA GLY A 124 9.09 -9.21 22.46
C GLY A 124 9.80 -8.96 21.12
N PHE A 125 10.10 -10.03 20.38
CA PHE A 125 10.73 -9.93 19.06
C PHE A 125 9.75 -9.47 17.98
N TYR A 126 8.50 -9.94 18.04
CA TYR A 126 7.46 -9.56 17.10
C TYR A 126 7.18 -8.06 17.14
N TYR A 127 6.94 -7.50 18.33
CA TYR A 127 6.71 -6.06 18.46
C TYR A 127 7.95 -5.24 18.10
N GLY A 128 9.15 -5.67 18.54
CA GLY A 128 10.39 -4.96 18.21
C GLY A 128 10.66 -4.88 16.71
N LYS A 129 10.47 -5.97 15.97
CA LYS A 129 10.76 -6.04 14.53
C LYS A 129 9.64 -5.46 13.66
N THR A 130 8.41 -5.38 14.16
CA THR A 130 7.27 -4.75 13.45
C THR A 130 7.06 -3.27 13.81
N ASN A 131 7.72 -2.76 14.86
CA ASN A 131 7.51 -1.38 15.31
C ASN A 131 7.80 -0.35 14.21
N ARG A 132 8.89 -0.52 13.44
CA ARG A 132 9.22 0.41 12.35
C ARG A 132 8.16 0.43 11.26
N LEU A 133 7.66 -0.75 10.87
CA LEU A 133 6.54 -0.84 9.93
C LEU A 133 5.30 -0.11 10.47
N ASN A 134 5.01 -0.26 11.76
CA ASN A 134 3.87 0.38 12.41
C ASN A 134 4.00 1.90 12.46
N GLU A 135 5.20 2.44 12.71
CA GLU A 135 5.47 3.88 12.64
C GLU A 135 5.17 4.43 11.23
N ILE A 136 5.60 3.72 10.19
CA ILE A 136 5.39 4.12 8.80
C ILE A 136 3.89 4.09 8.44
N ILE A 137 3.16 3.02 8.81
CA ILE A 137 1.70 2.88 8.56
C ILE A 137 0.88 3.96 9.28
N ASN A 138 1.36 4.42 10.44
CA ASN A 138 0.70 5.45 11.23
C ASN A 138 1.01 6.87 10.75
N HIS A 139 1.88 7.05 9.75
CA HIS A 139 2.14 8.35 9.17
C HIS A 139 0.84 8.95 8.56
N PRO A 140 0.52 10.24 8.80
CA PRO A 140 -0.73 10.85 8.34
C PRO A 140 -0.95 10.83 6.83
N LEU A 141 0.15 10.79 6.07
CA LEU A 141 0.12 10.71 4.60
C LEU A 141 0.09 9.28 4.07
N PHE A 142 0.14 8.25 4.92
CA PHE A 142 0.12 6.87 4.44
C PHE A 142 -1.19 6.58 3.68
N PRO A 143 -1.15 6.00 2.46
CA PRO A 143 -2.36 5.78 1.67
C PRO A 143 -3.37 4.87 2.36
N ILE A 144 -4.60 5.37 2.55
CA ILE A 144 -5.70 4.63 3.19
C ILE A 144 -6.04 3.36 2.41
N ASP A 145 -5.97 3.42 1.07
CA ASP A 145 -6.22 2.29 0.17
C ASP A 145 -5.31 1.08 0.46
N ILE A 146 -4.10 1.31 0.94
CA ILE A 146 -3.13 0.25 1.32
C ILE A 146 -3.28 -0.10 2.80
N LYS A 147 -3.55 0.90 3.65
CA LYS A 147 -3.62 0.76 5.12
C LYS A 147 -4.57 -0.35 5.58
N ASN A 148 -5.70 -0.54 4.90
CA ASN A 148 -6.67 -1.57 5.26
C ASN A 148 -6.13 -3.01 5.10
N GLU A 149 -5.20 -3.23 4.17
CA GLU A 149 -4.59 -4.54 3.92
C GLU A 149 -3.40 -4.85 4.86
N LEU A 150 -2.96 -3.86 5.64
CA LEU A 150 -1.76 -3.92 6.49
C LEU A 150 -1.99 -4.49 7.89
N ASN A 151 -3.24 -4.84 8.24
CA ASN A 151 -3.66 -5.34 9.55
C ASN A 151 -2.98 -6.67 10.00
N ILE A 152 -2.03 -7.20 9.23
CA ILE A 152 -1.22 -8.36 9.60
C ILE A 152 0.06 -7.98 10.35
N PHE A 153 0.64 -6.81 10.08
CA PHE A 153 1.88 -6.35 10.72
C PHE A 153 1.62 -5.31 11.80
N THR A 154 0.38 -4.83 11.89
CA THR A 154 -0.09 -3.98 12.98
C THR A 154 -0.04 -4.71 14.32
N TYR A 155 0.09 -3.94 15.40
CA TYR A 155 -0.06 -4.43 16.77
C TYR A 155 -1.31 -5.32 16.88
N ARG A 156 -1.08 -6.60 17.18
CA ARG A 156 -2.11 -7.59 17.47
C ARG A 156 -2.05 -7.92 18.96
N ASN A 157 -3.20 -8.25 19.52
CA ASN A 157 -3.23 -8.87 20.84
C ASN A 157 -2.58 -10.24 20.72
N LEU A 158 -1.64 -10.51 21.61
CA LEU A 158 -0.96 -11.78 21.71
C LEU A 158 -1.48 -12.47 22.96
N THR A 159 -2.14 -13.61 22.79
CA THR A 159 -2.64 -14.42 23.89
C THR A 159 -1.66 -15.54 24.24
N ARG A 160 -1.58 -15.85 25.54
CA ARG A 160 -0.97 -17.09 26.00
C ARG A 160 -2.01 -18.20 25.88
N ASP A 161 -1.63 -19.30 25.25
CA ASP A 161 -2.39 -20.55 25.26
C ASP A 161 -1.78 -21.46 26.32
N PHE A 162 -2.56 -21.80 27.33
CA PHE A 162 -2.11 -22.60 28.47
C PHE A 162 -2.18 -24.12 28.21
N ASP A 163 -2.81 -24.56 27.11
CA ASP A 163 -2.97 -25.99 26.76
C ASP A 163 -2.63 -26.25 25.29
N PHE A 164 -1.40 -25.87 24.94
CA PHE A 164 -0.94 -25.77 23.56
C PHE A 164 -0.28 -27.07 23.05
N ASP A 165 -0.83 -27.66 21.98
CA ASP A 165 -0.22 -28.79 21.25
C ASP A 165 0.75 -28.28 20.16
N GLN A 166 2.06 -28.49 20.38
CA GLN A 166 3.16 -28.16 19.46
C GLN A 166 2.96 -28.65 18.02
N LYS A 167 2.25 -29.78 17.84
CA LYS A 167 2.01 -30.33 16.50
C LYS A 167 0.99 -29.52 15.70
N LYS A 168 0.11 -28.78 16.37
CA LYS A 168 -0.96 -27.97 15.76
C LYS A 168 -0.55 -26.53 15.43
N CYS A 169 0.66 -26.12 15.82
CA CYS A 169 1.17 -24.78 15.55
C CYS A 169 2.41 -24.76 14.67
N VAL A 170 2.65 -23.58 14.12
CA VAL A 170 3.86 -23.17 13.45
C VAL A 170 4.40 -21.98 14.21
N PHE A 171 5.71 -22.01 14.44
CA PHE A 171 6.39 -20.98 15.18
C PHE A 171 7.14 -20.09 14.20
N LEU A 172 6.92 -18.79 14.31
CA LEU A 172 7.61 -17.78 13.51
C LEU A 172 8.54 -16.96 14.42
N SER A 173 9.83 -16.98 14.12
CA SER A 173 10.81 -16.07 14.72
C SER A 173 11.39 -15.13 13.68
N PHE A 174 11.89 -13.98 14.11
CA PHE A 174 12.65 -13.07 13.25
C PHE A 174 14.16 -13.37 13.29
N GLU A 175 14.56 -14.31 14.14
CA GLU A 175 15.94 -14.72 14.36
C GLU A 175 16.05 -16.25 14.27
N GLU A 176 17.25 -16.72 13.92
CA GLU A 176 17.52 -18.15 13.87
C GLU A 176 17.65 -18.66 15.30
N GLU A 177 16.81 -19.64 15.64
CA GLU A 177 16.70 -20.21 16.97
C GLU A 177 17.47 -21.53 16.97
N THR A 178 18.64 -21.53 17.57
CA THR A 178 19.53 -22.69 17.61
C THR A 178 19.10 -23.74 18.65
N ASP A 179 18.27 -23.35 19.63
CA ASP A 179 17.93 -24.16 20.81
C ASP A 179 16.49 -24.71 20.81
N LEU A 180 15.91 -24.96 19.64
CA LEU A 180 14.55 -25.53 19.54
C LEU A 180 14.49 -27.05 19.73
N SER A 181 15.56 -27.66 20.23
CA SER A 181 15.53 -29.07 20.63
C SER A 181 14.51 -29.26 21.77
N LYS A 182 13.92 -30.46 21.80
CA LYS A 182 12.78 -30.79 22.67
C LYS A 182 12.98 -30.54 24.17
N ASN A 183 14.24 -30.43 24.62
CA ASN A 183 14.60 -30.23 26.02
C ASN A 183 14.83 -28.76 26.39
N ASN A 184 15.00 -27.87 25.41
CA ASN A 184 15.32 -26.45 25.61
C ASN A 184 14.23 -25.50 25.08
N PHE A 185 13.14 -26.03 24.52
CA PHE A 185 12.02 -25.23 24.06
C PHE A 185 11.29 -24.57 25.24
N ASN A 186 11.49 -23.26 25.44
CA ASN A 186 10.78 -22.49 26.47
C ASN A 186 9.45 -21.95 25.93
N GLU A 187 8.37 -22.64 26.28
CA GLU A 187 7.00 -22.36 25.86
C GLU A 187 6.51 -20.96 26.29
N ASN A 188 7.00 -20.45 27.42
CA ASN A 188 6.58 -19.16 27.98
C ASN A 188 6.90 -17.95 27.10
N ASN A 189 7.79 -18.13 26.13
CA ASN A 189 8.22 -17.06 25.22
C ASN A 189 7.35 -16.96 23.97
N TRP A 190 6.43 -17.89 23.74
CA TRP A 190 5.62 -17.97 22.53
C TRP A 190 4.17 -17.60 22.82
N MET A 191 3.58 -16.81 21.93
CA MET A 191 2.20 -16.33 22.05
C MET A 191 1.48 -16.49 20.72
N ILE A 192 0.16 -16.72 20.76
CA ILE A 192 -0.67 -16.85 19.57
C ILE A 192 -0.86 -15.48 18.92
N LEU A 193 -0.72 -15.42 17.60
CA LEU A 193 -0.81 -14.16 16.83
C LEU A 193 -2.25 -13.63 16.65
N ASP A 194 -3.27 -14.45 16.92
CA ASP A 194 -4.68 -14.15 16.71
C ASP A 194 -5.57 -14.80 17.79
N ASP A 195 -6.17 -13.98 18.65
CA ASP A 195 -6.96 -14.42 19.81
C ASP A 195 -8.19 -15.26 19.42
N ASP A 196 -8.76 -15.02 18.24
CA ASP A 196 -9.94 -15.74 17.72
C ASP A 196 -9.58 -17.10 17.11
N ASN A 197 -8.30 -17.52 17.15
CA ASN A 197 -7.79 -18.78 16.58
C ASN A 197 -8.09 -18.99 15.08
N SER A 198 -8.42 -17.92 14.35
CA SER A 198 -8.84 -18.01 12.94
C SER A 198 -7.65 -17.99 11.98
N LEU A 199 -6.58 -17.28 12.34
CA LEU A 199 -5.46 -17.04 11.45
C LEU A 199 -4.54 -18.26 11.30
N THR A 200 -4.62 -18.89 10.15
CA THR A 200 -3.71 -19.98 9.75
C THR A 200 -2.48 -19.46 9.01
N ILE A 201 -1.40 -20.26 8.93
CA ILE A 201 -0.20 -19.91 8.13
C ILE A 201 -0.55 -19.61 6.67
N LYS A 202 -1.44 -20.40 6.08
CA LYS A 202 -1.91 -20.18 4.70
C LYS A 202 -2.51 -18.79 4.55
N GLU A 203 -3.34 -18.37 5.50
CA GLU A 203 -3.99 -17.07 5.46
C GLU A 203 -3.01 -15.92 5.70
N TYR A 204 -2.11 -16.07 6.66
CA TYR A 204 -1.07 -15.09 6.96
C TYR A 204 -0.20 -14.80 5.73
N PHE A 205 0.31 -15.83 5.06
CA PHE A 205 1.10 -15.67 3.83
C PHE A 205 0.29 -15.19 2.63
N ARG A 206 -1.00 -15.57 2.54
CA ARG A 206 -1.90 -14.98 1.53
C ARG A 206 -2.08 -13.48 1.73
N LYS A 207 -2.20 -13.02 2.98
CA LYS A 207 -2.31 -11.58 3.28
C LYS A 207 -1.03 -10.82 2.93
N ILE A 208 0.16 -11.39 3.17
CA ILE A 208 1.45 -10.81 2.71
C ILE A 208 1.48 -10.69 1.18
N GLU A 209 1.10 -11.75 0.45
CA GLU A 209 1.06 -11.73 -1.01
C GLU A 209 0.09 -10.67 -1.55
N ASN A 210 -1.10 -10.57 -0.94
CA ASN A 210 -2.11 -9.59 -1.31
C ASN A 210 -1.61 -8.17 -1.04
N LEU A 211 -0.94 -7.93 0.09
CA LEU A 211 -0.35 -6.64 0.41
C LEU A 211 0.62 -6.19 -0.69
N ILE A 212 1.58 -7.04 -1.08
CA ILE A 212 2.56 -6.71 -2.12
C ILE A 212 1.85 -6.37 -3.44
N LYS A 213 0.81 -7.14 -3.80
CA LYS A 213 0.01 -6.89 -5.01
C LYS A 213 -0.78 -5.59 -4.93
N THR A 214 -1.35 -5.26 -3.77
CA THR A 214 -2.11 -4.03 -3.56
C THR A 214 -1.19 -2.83 -3.65
N VAL A 215 -0.01 -2.88 -3.03
CA VAL A 215 0.99 -1.82 -3.14
C VAL A 215 1.43 -1.64 -4.60
N GLU A 216 1.74 -2.73 -5.32
CA GLU A 216 2.12 -2.67 -6.73
C GLU A 216 1.00 -2.08 -7.61
N LYS A 217 -0.26 -2.43 -7.35
CA LYS A 217 -1.42 -1.84 -8.05
C LYS A 217 -1.58 -0.35 -7.74
N TRP A 218 -1.43 0.03 -6.47
CA TRP A 218 -1.57 1.42 -6.04
C TRP A 218 -0.47 2.29 -6.65
N VAL A 219 0.79 1.86 -6.57
CA VAL A 219 1.93 2.56 -7.21
C VAL A 219 1.69 2.69 -8.72
N ASN A 220 1.23 1.63 -9.39
CA ASN A 220 0.93 1.68 -10.83
C ASN A 220 -0.27 2.56 -11.22
N LYS A 221 -1.19 2.81 -10.28
CA LYS A 221 -2.36 3.67 -10.49
C LYS A 221 -1.98 5.15 -10.36
N GLU A 222 -1.14 5.46 -9.37
CA GLU A 222 -0.78 6.84 -9.02
C GLU A 222 0.51 7.31 -9.73
N SER A 223 1.31 6.39 -10.27
CA SER A 223 2.50 6.68 -11.09
C SER A 223 2.16 6.72 -12.58
N SER A 224 2.82 7.62 -13.32
CA SER A 224 2.81 7.61 -14.79
C SER A 224 3.64 6.48 -15.40
N ILE A 225 4.48 5.81 -14.59
CA ILE A 225 5.39 4.74 -15.01
C ILE A 225 4.92 3.43 -14.37
N LYS A 226 4.76 2.39 -15.20
CA LYS A 226 4.49 1.05 -14.71
C LYS A 226 5.73 0.50 -13.99
N ILE A 227 5.60 0.21 -12.71
CA ILE A 227 6.62 -0.36 -11.85
C ILE A 227 6.26 -1.82 -11.56
N ARG A 228 7.28 -2.68 -11.61
CA ARG A 228 7.20 -4.06 -11.14
C ARG A 228 8.09 -4.22 -9.92
N LEU A 229 7.51 -4.56 -8.77
CA LEU A 229 8.25 -4.72 -7.52
C LEU A 229 9.06 -6.02 -7.53
N ASN A 230 10.33 -5.95 -7.11
CA ASN A 230 11.23 -7.09 -6.99
C ASN A 230 11.01 -7.84 -5.65
N PHE A 231 9.91 -8.60 -5.63
CA PHE A 231 9.45 -9.50 -4.56
C PHE A 231 9.16 -10.90 -5.16
N GLU A 232 10.09 -11.44 -5.95
CA GLU A 232 9.92 -12.78 -6.56
C GLU A 232 10.03 -13.93 -5.55
#